data_AF-A0A183IU17-F1
#
_entry.id   AF-A0A183IU17-F1
#
_cell.length_a   1.000
_cell.length_b   1.000
_cell.length_c   1.000
_cell.angle_alpha   90.00
_cell.angle_beta   90.00
_cell.angle_gamma   90.00
#
_symmetry.space_group_name_H-M   'P 1'
#
loop_
_entity.id
_entity.type
_entity.pdbx_description
1 polymer ?
#
loop_
_entity_poly.entity_id
_entity_poly.type
_entity_poly.pdbx_seq_one_letter_code
_entity_poly.pdbx_strand_id
1 'polypeptide(L)'
;MSLAECVRVVVRTRPLNQREVNMGCDTVVDIDQGRAQCVIVNPNDRASLPKLFTFDGAYDSQATTETIYYEIVYPLVEVSTVCE
;
A
#
# COMPACT_ATOMS: atom_id res chain seq x y z
N MET A 1 -1.34 10.55 -25.98
CA MET A 1 -0.33 10.83 -24.93
C MET A 1 0.53 9.60 -24.85
N SER A 2 1.83 9.71 -25.15
CA SER A 2 2.76 8.60 -24.90
C SER A 2 2.63 8.21 -23.43
N LEU A 3 2.41 6.93 -23.13
CA LEU A 3 2.64 6.43 -21.77
C LEU A 3 4.12 6.65 -21.50
N ALA A 4 4.46 7.75 -20.83
CA ALA A 4 5.79 7.92 -20.30
C ALA A 4 6.00 6.74 -19.35
N GLU A 5 6.98 5.88 -19.63
CA GLU A 5 7.38 4.80 -18.74
C GLU A 5 7.94 5.43 -17.46
N CYS A 6 7.05 5.63 -16.49
CA CYS A 6 7.40 6.14 -15.18
C CYS A 6 7.29 4.98 -14.18
N VAL A 7 8.32 4.83 -13.35
CA VAL A 7 8.32 3.88 -12.23
C VAL A 7 7.13 4.19 -11.33
N ARG A 8 6.25 3.21 -11.14
CA ARG A 8 5.14 3.29 -10.18
C ARG A 8 5.54 2.64 -8.87
N VAL A 9 5.32 3.34 -7.76
CA VAL A 9 5.61 2.87 -6.40
C VAL A 9 4.31 2.75 -5.64
N VAL A 10 4.02 1.54 -5.16
CA VAL A 10 2.81 1.24 -4.38
C VAL A 10 3.16 0.58 -3.05
N VAL A 11 2.30 0.74 -2.06
CA VAL A 11 2.45 0.13 -0.73
C VAL A 11 1.24 -0.73 -0.37
N ARG A 12 1.47 -1.88 0.24
CA ARG A 12 0.41 -2.75 0.80
C ARG A 12 0.76 -3.14 2.22
N THR A 13 -0.17 -2.94 3.15
CA THR A 13 -0.04 -3.46 4.52
C THR A 13 -0.68 -4.83 4.61
N ARG A 14 -0.02 -5.76 5.31
CA ARG A 14 -0.64 -7.06 5.65
C ARG A 14 -1.36 -6.96 6.99
N PRO A 15 -2.40 -7.77 7.23
CA PRO A 15 -2.91 -7.99 8.58
C PRO A 15 -1.80 -8.49 9.53
N LEU A 16 -1.96 -8.17 10.82
CA LEU A 16 -1.16 -8.80 11.87
C LEU A 16 -1.41 -10.31 11.87
N ASN A 17 -0.35 -11.08 12.06
CA ASN A 17 -0.46 -12.53 12.18
C ASN A 17 -0.87 -12.91 13.62
N GLN A 18 -1.28 -14.17 13.80
CA GLN A 18 -1.78 -14.63 15.11
C GLN A 18 -0.74 -14.48 16.23
N ARG A 19 0.56 -14.61 15.93
CA ARG A 19 1.62 -14.45 16.92
C ARG A 19 1.72 -13.00 17.39
N GLU A 20 1.66 -12.04 16.47
CA GLU A 20 1.68 -10.60 16.77
C GLU A 20 0.46 -10.20 17.61
N VAL A 21 -0.72 -10.72 17.25
CA VAL A 21 -1.95 -10.52 18.02
C VAL A 21 -1.82 -11.11 19.43
N ASN A 22 -1.31 -12.34 19.57
CA ASN A 22 -1.14 -13.00 20.86
C ASN A 22 -0.10 -12.31 21.76
N MET A 23 0.88 -11.63 21.17
CA MET A 23 1.87 -10.83 21.91
C MET A 23 1.37 -9.41 22.24
N GLY A 24 0.16 -9.04 21.80
CA GLY A 24 -0.40 -7.71 22.02
C GLY A 24 0.34 -6.61 21.27
N CYS A 25 0.89 -6.90 20.08
CA CYS A 25 1.58 -5.90 19.27
C CYS A 25 0.59 -4.83 18.75
N ASP A 26 1.00 -3.57 18.82
CA ASP A 26 0.24 -2.45 18.26
C ASP A 26 0.40 -2.40 16.72
N THR A 27 -0.70 -2.08 16.03
CA THR A 27 -0.63 -1.65 14.62
C THR A 27 -0.20 -0.20 14.57
N VAL A 28 0.98 0.06 14.00
CA VAL A 28 1.57 1.41 13.88
C VAL A 28 1.49 2.01 12.49
N VAL A 29 0.92 1.26 11.54
CA VAL A 29 0.77 1.69 10.14
C VAL A 29 -0.71 1.83 9.84
N ASP A 30 -1.10 2.99 9.32
CA ASP A 30 -2.44 3.29 8.84
C ASP A 30 -2.40 3.68 7.36
N ILE A 31 -3.43 3.30 6.61
CA ILE A 31 -3.49 3.49 5.15
C ILE A 31 -4.74 4.27 4.80
N ASP A 32 -4.55 5.42 4.15
CA ASP A 32 -5.63 6.15 3.47
C ASP A 32 -5.56 5.82 1.98
N GLN A 33 -6.38 4.85 1.57
CA GLN A 33 -6.45 4.40 0.17
C GLN A 33 -6.91 5.52 -0.76
N GLY A 34 -7.84 6.38 -0.32
CA GLY A 34 -8.40 7.46 -1.13
C GLY A 34 -7.39 8.56 -1.44
N ARG A 35 -6.33 8.67 -0.65
CA ARG A 35 -5.23 9.63 -0.85
C ARG A 35 -3.92 8.98 -1.29
N ALA A 36 -3.89 7.65 -1.44
CA ALA A 36 -2.69 6.86 -1.63
C ALA A 36 -1.61 7.17 -0.57
N GLN A 37 -2.03 7.30 0.69
CA GLN A 37 -1.18 7.70 1.81
C GLN A 37 -0.95 6.57 2.81
N CYS A 38 0.26 6.55 3.38
CA CYS A 38 0.66 5.69 4.47
C CYS A 38 1.14 6.53 5.64
N VAL A 39 0.56 6.29 6.81
CA VAL A 39 0.90 6.97 8.05
C VAL A 39 1.59 5.97 8.97
N ILE A 40 2.76 6.35 9.49
CA ILE A 40 3.49 5.56 10.48
C ILE A 40 3.57 6.35 11.79
N VAL A 41 3.06 5.75 12.86
CA VAL A 41 3.05 6.33 14.21
C VAL A 41 4.19 5.73 15.04
N ASN A 42 4.84 6.54 15.87
CA ASN A 42 5.81 6.02 16.83
C ASN A 42 5.09 5.35 18.01
N PRO A 43 5.24 4.03 18.24
CA PRO A 43 4.57 3.36 19.35
C PRO A 43 5.04 3.85 20.72
N ASN A 44 6.28 4.32 20.84
CA ASN A 44 6.88 4.80 22.09
C ASN A 44 6.58 6.27 22.37
N ASP A 45 6.08 7.02 21.38
CA ASP A 45 5.74 8.43 21.51
C ASP A 45 4.55 8.76 20.61
N ARG A 46 3.34 8.42 21.09
CA ARG A 46 2.09 8.66 20.36
C ARG A 46 1.71 10.14 20.23
N ALA A 47 2.39 11.04 20.97
CA ALA A 47 2.20 12.49 20.86
C ALA A 47 3.08 13.10 19.75
N SER A 48 4.14 12.39 19.33
CA SER A 48 4.95 12.82 18.20
C SER A 48 4.16 12.86 16.90
N LEU A 49 4.59 13.75 15.99
CA LEU A 49 3.97 13.88 14.67
C LEU A 49 4.15 12.56 13.88
N PRO A 50 3.05 11.96 13.37
CA PRO A 50 3.14 10.78 12.51
C PRO A 50 3.92 11.07 11.23
N LYS A 51 4.62 10.05 10.72
CA LYS A 51 5.30 10.14 9.42
C LYS A 51 4.32 9.78 8.31
N LEU A 52 4.05 10.73 7.43
CA LEU A 52 3.16 10.55 6.28
C LEU A 52 3.99 10.38 5.00
N PHE A 53 3.64 9.37 4.21
CA PHE A 53 4.18 9.11 2.89
C PHE A 53 3.05 9.03 1.86
N THR A 54 3.28 9.52 0.65
CA THR A 54 2.34 9.42 -0.47
C THR A 54 2.95 8.57 -1.57
N PHE A 55 2.15 7.70 -2.16
CA PHE A 55 2.52 6.74 -3.20
C PHE A 55 1.62 6.88 -4.42
N ASP A 56 1.90 6.13 -5.49
CA ASP A 56 0.98 6.01 -6.63
C ASP A 56 -0.24 5.13 -6.31
N GLY A 57 -0.15 4.34 -5.24
CA GLY A 57 -1.23 3.53 -4.69
C GLY A 57 -0.90 3.05 -3.28
N ALA A 58 -1.89 3.04 -2.39
CA ALA A 58 -1.75 2.55 -1.03
C ALA A 58 -2.92 1.61 -0.68
N TYR A 59 -2.59 0.43 -0.17
CA TYR A 59 -3.53 -0.67 0.06
C TYR A 59 -3.47 -1.12 1.51
N ASP A 60 -4.65 -1.20 2.14
CA ASP A 60 -4.77 -1.59 3.53
C ASP A 60 -4.78 -3.13 3.68
N SER A 61 -4.95 -3.58 4.92
CA SER A 61 -5.00 -5.00 5.26
C SER A 61 -6.21 -5.76 4.68
N GLN A 62 -7.26 -5.03 4.27
CA GLN A 62 -8.48 -5.59 3.67
C GLN A 62 -8.40 -5.65 2.14
N ALA A 63 -7.44 -4.95 1.52
CA ALA A 63 -7.23 -4.98 0.09
C ALA A 63 -6.95 -6.41 -0.40
N THR A 64 -7.79 -6.86 -1.33
CA THR A 64 -7.67 -8.18 -1.94
C THR A 64 -6.59 -8.20 -3.02
N THR A 65 -6.02 -9.38 -3.28
CA THR A 65 -5.06 -9.55 -4.38
C THR A 65 -5.70 -9.22 -5.73
N GLU A 66 -6.99 -9.48 -5.89
CA GLU A 66 -7.75 -9.15 -7.11
C GLU A 66 -7.81 -7.64 -7.34
N THR A 67 -8.16 -6.85 -6.33
CA THR A 67 -8.19 -5.39 -6.40
C THR A 67 -6.84 -4.82 -6.84
N ILE A 68 -5.76 -5.25 -6.15
CA ILE A 68 -4.39 -4.77 -6.44
C ILE A 68 -3.96 -5.18 -7.86
N TYR A 69 -4.35 -6.38 -8.30
CA TYR A 69 -4.05 -6.86 -9.65
C TYR A 69 -4.71 -5.97 -10.70
N TYR A 70 -6.02 -5.74 -10.62
CA TYR A 70 -6.73 -4.95 -11.64
C TYR A 70 -6.28 -3.49 -11.70
N GLU A 71 -5.98 -2.88 -10.55
CA GLU A 71 -5.62 -1.46 -10.51
C GLU A 71 -4.18 -1.18 -10.97
N ILE A 72 -3.21 -2.00 -10.55
CA ILE A 72 -1.79 -1.70 -10.76
C ILE A 72 -1.14 -2.64 -11.77
N VAL A 73 -1.44 -3.94 -11.68
CA VAL A 73 -0.71 -4.98 -12.42
C VAL A 73 -1.31 -5.20 -13.82
N TYR A 74 -2.63 -5.23 -13.94
CA TYR A 74 -3.33 -5.50 -15.19
C TYR A 74 -2.90 -4.56 -16.33
N PRO A 75 -2.79 -3.22 -16.13
CA PRO A 75 -2.29 -2.34 -17.18
C PRO A 75 -0.85 -2.64 -17.63
N LEU A 76 0.00 -3.21 -16.76
CA LEU A 76 1.37 -3.59 -17.13
C LEU A 76 1.38 -4.85 -18.01
N VAL A 77 0.51 -5.81 -17.68
CA VAL A 77 0.40 -7.08 -18.41
C VAL A 77 -0.26 -6.85 -19.76
N GLU A 78 -1.35 -6.07 -19.82
CA GLU A 78 -2.06 -5.78 -21.06
C GLU A 78 -1.16 -5.04 -22.06
N VAL A 79 -0.44 -4.01 -21.61
CA VAL A 79 0.52 -3.29 -22.47
C VAL A 79 1.61 -4.22 -23.01
N SER A 80 2.03 -5.24 -22.24
CA SER A 80 2.99 -6.25 -22.71
C SER A 80 2.42 -7.17 -23.79
N THR A 81 1.11 -7.45 -23.77
CA THR A 81 0.45 -8.33 -24.76
C THR A 81 0.09 -7.65 -26.09
N VAL A 82 0.20 -6.33 -26.18
CA VAL A 82 -0.06 -5.57 -27.43
C VAL A 82 1.21 -5.44 -28.30
N CYS A 83 2.37 -5.86 -27.78
CA CYS A 83 3.65 -5.82 -28.50
C CYS A 83 4.04 -7.13 -29.22
N GLU A 84 3.17 -8.15 -29.21
CA GLU A 84 3.25 -9.32 -30.11
C GLU A 84 2.25 -9.18 -31.27
#